data_AF-A0A969B0G9-F1
#
_entry.id   AF-A0A969B0G9-F1
#
_cell.length_a   1.000
_cell.length_b   1.000
_cell.length_c   1.000
_cell.angle_alpha   90.00
_cell.angle_beta   90.00
_cell.angle_gamma   90.00
#
_symmetry.space_group_name_H-M   'P 1'
#
loop_
_entity.id
_entity.type
_entity.pdbx_description
1 polymer ?
#
loop_
_entity_poly.entity_id
_entity_poly.type
_entity_poly.pdbx_seq_one_letter_code
_entity_poly.pdbx_strand_id
1 'polypeptide(L)'
;MSQIALTAGAGAGRYRTIFDLDNENGDPNVFGSVAFRVFEPVNVISEWTGQDLTVGLSIQPIPKVPFVITPAFTDITGNAGDGWRFVMGAGYSFRF
;
A
#
# COMPACT_ATOMS: atom_id res chain seq x y z
N MET A 1 3.95 -23.01 -1.86
CA MET A 1 4.42 -22.58 -0.52
C MET A 1 3.72 -21.27 -0.18
N SER A 2 3.22 -21.10 1.04
CA SER A 2 2.67 -19.80 1.49
C SER A 2 3.81 -18.77 1.56
N GLN A 3 3.56 -17.53 1.11
CA GLN A 3 4.53 -16.44 1.12
C GLN A 3 3.95 -15.25 1.87
N ILE A 4 4.74 -14.70 2.78
CA ILE A 4 4.44 -13.46 3.52
C ILE A 4 5.60 -12.50 3.28
N ALA A 5 5.28 -11.24 2.99
CA ALA A 5 6.24 -10.15 2.94
C ALA A 5 5.81 -9.05 3.93
N LEU A 6 6.79 -8.51 4.66
CA LEU A 6 6.57 -7.47 5.66
C LEU A 6 7.53 -6.32 5.37
N THR A 7 7.05 -5.09 5.53
CA THR A 7 7.85 -3.88 5.44
C THR A 7 7.40 -2.91 6.51
N ALA A 8 8.34 -2.22 7.13
CA ALA A 8 8.07 -1.19 8.12
C ALA A 8 9.17 -0.13 8.06
N GLY A 9 8.83 1.11 8.38
CA GLY A 9 9.75 2.23 8.41
C GLY A 9 9.15 3.45 9.08
N ALA A 10 9.93 4.51 9.17
CA ALA A 10 9.48 5.82 9.62
C ALA A 10 9.98 6.90 8.66
N GLY A 11 9.17 7.93 8.43
CA GLY A 11 9.48 9.01 7.49
C GLY A 11 8.63 10.25 7.72
N ALA A 12 9.12 11.38 7.23
CA ALA A 12 8.42 12.67 7.26
C ALA A 12 7.80 13.00 5.89
N GLY A 13 7.16 14.17 5.76
CA GLY A 13 6.55 14.61 4.51
C GLY A 13 5.29 13.80 4.17
N ARG A 14 5.33 12.97 3.12
CA ARG A 14 4.18 12.19 2.62
C ARG A 14 3.59 11.15 3.58
N TYR A 15 4.27 10.88 4.69
CA TYR A 15 3.82 9.95 5.72
C TYR A 15 3.25 10.66 6.95
N ARG A 16 3.32 12.00 7.01
CA ARG A 16 2.71 12.79 8.09
C ARG A 16 1.19 12.77 7.97
N THR A 17 0.53 12.92 9.10
CA THR A 17 -0.93 13.12 9.10
C THR A 17 -1.28 14.54 8.64
N ILE A 18 -2.47 14.74 8.08
CA ILE A 18 -3.04 16.06 7.76
C ILE A 18 -3.07 16.93 9.02
N PHE A 19 -3.39 16.36 10.18
CA PHE A 19 -3.35 17.08 11.46
C PHE A 19 -1.95 17.62 11.79
N ASP A 20 -0.89 16.84 11.60
CA ASP A 20 0.48 17.32 11.85
C ASP A 20 0.90 18.38 10.82
N LEU A 21 0.45 18.25 9.57
CA LEU A 21 0.68 19.26 8.54
C LEU A 21 -0.02 20.59 8.87
N ASP A 22 -1.28 20.54 9.32
CA ASP A 22 -2.08 21.71 9.69
C ASP A 22 -1.58 22.40 10.96
N ASN A 23 -0.94 21.67 11.88
CA ASN A 23 -0.35 22.21 13.10
C ASN A 23 1.14 22.58 12.97
N GLU A 24 1.69 22.62 11.74
CA GLU A 24 3.11 22.87 11.46
C GLU A 24 4.07 21.92 12.21
N ASN A 25 3.60 20.73 12.57
CA ASN A 25 4.40 19.75 13.27
C ASN A 25 5.28 18.96 12.28
N GLY A 26 6.59 18.98 12.54
CA GLY A 26 7.60 18.38 11.67
C GLY A 26 7.83 16.89 11.87
N ASP A 27 7.12 16.28 12.84
CA ASP A 27 7.43 14.95 13.33
C ASP A 27 7.33 13.86 12.23
N PRO A 28 8.23 12.87 12.25
CA PRO A 28 8.14 11.71 11.39
C PRO A 28 7.01 10.77 11.85
N ASN A 29 6.45 10.02 10.92
CA ASN A 29 5.42 9.02 11.20
C ASN A 29 5.86 7.64 10.71
N VAL A 30 5.24 6.60 11.25
CA VAL A 30 5.51 5.22 10.86
C VAL A 30 4.68 4.82 9.65
N PHE A 31 5.30 4.05 8.76
CA PHE A 31 4.64 3.43 7.63
C PHE A 31 5.01 1.95 7.58
N GLY A 32 4.19 1.15 6.91
CA GLY A 32 4.49 -0.26 6.74
C GLY A 32 3.45 -0.98 5.91
N SER A 33 3.76 -2.21 5.54
CA SER A 33 2.87 -3.06 4.77
C SER A 33 3.05 -4.52 5.11
N VAL A 34 1.98 -5.28 4.97
CA VAL A 34 1.98 -6.75 4.96
C VAL A 34 1.39 -7.23 3.65
N ALA A 35 2.03 -8.22 3.03
CA ALA A 35 1.51 -8.91 1.87
C ALA A 35 1.46 -10.42 2.15
N PHE A 36 0.36 -11.05 1.78
CA PHE A 36 0.13 -12.48 1.94
C PHE A 36 -0.37 -13.08 0.62
N ARG A 37 0.25 -14.18 0.19
CA ARG A 37 -0.20 -14.95 -0.98
C ARG A 37 -1.41 -15.80 -0.62
N VAL A 38 -2.58 -15.47 -1.16
CA VAL A 38 -3.83 -16.23 -0.94
C VAL A 38 -3.90 -17.45 -1.86
N PHE A 39 -3.60 -17.25 -3.14
CA PHE A 39 -3.49 -18.31 -4.15
C PHE A 39 -2.56 -17.81 -5.27
N GLU A 40 -2.01 -18.69 -6.10
CA GLU A 40 -1.22 -18.21 -7.25
C GLU A 40 -2.16 -17.72 -8.36
N PRO A 41 -2.01 -16.50 -8.90
CA PRO A 41 -0.93 -15.51 -8.72
C PRO A 41 -1.35 -14.24 -7.92
N VAL A 42 -2.21 -14.39 -6.91
CA VAL A 42 -2.86 -13.31 -6.17
C VAL A 42 -2.31 -13.17 -4.75
N ASN A 43 -1.87 -11.96 -4.43
CA ASN A 43 -1.48 -11.55 -3.09
C ASN A 43 -2.47 -10.49 -2.58
N VAL A 44 -2.86 -10.58 -1.31
CA VAL A 44 -3.52 -9.48 -0.60
C VAL A 44 -2.42 -8.62 0.02
N ILE A 45 -2.54 -7.31 -0.12
CA ILE A 45 -1.62 -6.32 0.45
C ILE A 45 -2.42 -5.35 1.30
N SER A 46 -1.93 -5.11 2.51
CA SER A 46 -2.40 -4.02 3.38
C SER A 46 -1.22 -3.10 3.68
N GLU A 47 -1.39 -1.81 3.43
CA GLU A 47 -0.37 -0.77 3.59
C GLU A 47 -0.90 0.37 4.47
N TRP A 48 -0.12 0.73 5.49
CA TRP A 48 -0.32 1.91 6.32
C TRP A 48 0.71 2.96 5.94
N THR A 49 0.25 4.15 5.55
CA THR A 49 1.13 5.25 5.11
C THR A 49 1.43 6.26 6.21
N GLY A 50 1.03 6.01 7.45
CA GLY A 50 1.05 7.01 8.53
C GLY A 50 -0.29 7.74 8.70
N GLN A 51 -1.15 7.71 7.69
CA GLN A 51 -2.48 8.31 7.73
C GLN A 51 -3.55 7.38 7.15
N ASP A 52 -3.33 6.92 5.92
CA ASP A 52 -4.31 6.17 5.17
C ASP A 52 -3.97 4.68 5.28
N LEU A 53 -4.97 3.87 5.63
CA LEU A 53 -4.90 2.42 5.45
C LEU A 53 -5.39 2.07 4.04
N THR A 54 -4.55 1.38 3.29
CA THR A 54 -4.83 0.89 1.94
C THR A 54 -4.87 -0.63 1.94
N VAL A 55 -5.89 -1.22 1.33
CA VAL A 55 -6.01 -2.67 1.15
C VAL A 55 -6.29 -2.98 -0.31
N GLY A 56 -5.53 -3.89 -0.89
CA GLY A 56 -5.63 -4.24 -2.29
C GLY A 56 -5.19 -5.64 -2.62
N LEU A 57 -5.34 -5.99 -3.89
CA LEU A 57 -4.89 -7.25 -4.46
C LEU A 57 -3.77 -6.98 -5.44
N SER A 58 -2.68 -7.73 -5.36
CA SER A 58 -1.62 -7.73 -6.37
C SER A 58 -1.72 -9.01 -7.17
N ILE A 59 -1.95 -8.87 -8.48
CA ILE A 59 -2.29 -9.97 -9.38
C ILE A 59 -1.34 -9.96 -10.57
N GLN A 60 -0.70 -11.08 -10.87
CA GLN A 60 -0.01 -11.30 -12.15
C GLN A 60 -0.97 -12.01 -13.11
N PRO A 61 -1.65 -11.29 -14.03
CA PRO A 61 -2.74 -11.86 -14.82
C PRO A 61 -2.25 -12.87 -15.87
N ILE A 62 -1.00 -12.74 -16.33
CA ILE A 62 -0.41 -13.60 -17.35
C ILE A 62 0.77 -14.35 -16.73
N PRO A 63 0.69 -15.69 -16.59
CA PRO A 63 1.79 -16.49 -16.06
C PRO A 63 3.09 -16.26 -16.83
N LYS A 64 4.21 -16.16 -16.10
CA LYS A 64 5.57 -15.94 -16.63
C LYS A 64 5.83 -14.58 -17.29
N VAL A 65 4.82 -13.71 -17.43
CA VAL A 65 5.03 -12.32 -17.84
C VAL A 65 5.15 -11.49 -16.57
N PRO A 66 6.24 -10.72 -16.35
CA PRO A 66 6.47 -9.96 -15.12
C PRO A 66 5.62 -8.67 -15.09
N PHE A 67 4.32 -8.79 -15.38
CA PHE A 67 3.32 -7.74 -15.36
C PHE A 67 2.36 -7.96 -14.19
N VAL A 68 2.08 -6.92 -13.43
CA VAL A 68 1.22 -6.97 -12.24
C VAL A 68 0.19 -5.84 -12.32
N ILE A 69 -1.04 -6.14 -11.90
CA ILE A 69 -2.09 -5.15 -11.65
C ILE A 69 -2.44 -5.12 -10.18
N THR A 70 -2.77 -3.94 -9.66
CA THR A 70 -3.04 -3.72 -8.24
C THR A 70 -4.28 -2.85 -8.02
N PRO A 71 -5.50 -3.42 -8.07
CA PRO A 71 -6.68 -2.73 -7.55
C PRO A 71 -6.63 -2.64 -6.02
N ALA A 72 -6.99 -1.48 -5.48
CA ALA A 72 -6.99 -1.21 -4.04
C ALA A 72 -8.05 -0.18 -3.64
N PHE A 73 -8.43 -0.22 -2.37
CA PHE A 73 -9.15 0.86 -1.70
C PHE A 73 -8.24 1.48 -0.65
N THR A 74 -8.21 2.80 -0.58
CA THR A 74 -7.42 3.59 0.38
C THR A 74 -8.32 4.43 1.28
N ASP A 75 -7.76 4.93 2.37
CA ASP A 75 -8.45 5.58 3.49
C ASP A 75 -9.62 4.75 4.03
N ILE A 76 -9.45 3.44 4.14
CA ILE A 76 -10.54 2.55 4.59
C ILE A 76 -10.91 2.77 6.07
N THR A 77 -10.04 3.43 6.84
CA THR A 77 -10.29 3.83 8.23
C THR A 77 -10.97 5.20 8.33
N GLY A 78 -11.05 5.97 7.23
CA GLY A 78 -11.62 7.32 7.23
C GLY A 78 -10.80 8.34 8.02
N ASN A 79 -9.49 8.11 8.15
CA ASN A 79 -8.61 8.99 8.91
C ASN A 79 -8.33 10.31 8.18
N ALA A 80 -8.35 10.31 6.84
CA ALA A 80 -8.13 11.53 6.07
C ALA A 80 -9.40 12.41 5.96
N GLY A 81 -10.59 11.85 6.22
CA GLY A 81 -11.86 12.56 6.21
C GLY A 81 -12.52 12.72 4.83
N ASP A 82 -11.86 12.31 3.75
CA ASP A 82 -12.41 12.37 2.38
C ASP A 82 -13.22 11.12 2.00
N GLY A 83 -13.20 10.11 2.86
CA GLY A 83 -13.81 8.80 2.60
C GLY A 83 -12.94 7.88 1.76
N TRP A 84 -13.39 6.63 1.63
CA TRP A 84 -12.73 5.60 0.85
C TRP A 84 -12.52 6.01 -0.62
N ARG A 85 -11.32 5.74 -1.16
CA ARG A 85 -10.98 6.01 -2.56
C ARG A 85 -10.52 4.74 -3.26
N PHE A 86 -10.94 4.53 -4.49
CA PHE A 86 -10.46 3.43 -5.32
C PHE A 86 -9.18 3.83 -6.07
N VAL A 87 -8.17 2.97 -6.05
CA VAL A 87 -6.87 3.16 -6.70
C VAL A 87 -6.55 1.94 -7.56
N MET A 88 -5.98 2.17 -8.74
CA MET A 88 -5.55 1.10 -9.64
C MET A 88 -4.11 1.32 -10.08
N GLY A 89 -3.25 0.35 -9.81
CA GLY A 89 -1.85 0.33 -10.25
C GLY A 89 -1.59 -0.73 -11.32
N ALA A 90 -0.57 -0.50 -12.15
CA ALA A 90 0.01 -1.51 -13.02
C ALA A 90 1.54 -1.38 -13.00
N GLY A 91 2.26 -2.49 -13.05
CA GLY A 91 3.72 -2.53 -12.99
C GLY A 91 4.31 -3.62 -13.89
N TYR A 92 5.50 -3.37 -14.40
CA TYR A 92 6.27 -4.33 -15.19
C TYR A 92 7.72 -4.37 -14.73
N SER A 93 8.28 -5.56 -14.55
CA SER A 93 9.66 -5.75 -14.06
C SER A 93 10.57 -6.32 -15.14
N PHE A 94 11.80 -5.82 -15.21
CA PHE A 94 12.85 -6.26 -16.14
C PHE A 94 14.19 -6.43 -15.41
N ARG A 95 15.03 -7.33 -15.91
CA ARG A 95 16.38 -7.59 -15.39
C ARG A 95 17.35 -7.66 -16.57
N PHE A 96 18.51 -7.01 -16.43
CA PHE A 96 19.63 -6.99 -17.37
C PHE A 96 20.89 -7.56 -16.72
#